data_AF-A0A9W9U5G3-F1
#
_entry.id   AF-A0A9W9U5G3-F1
#
_cell.length_a   1.000
_cell.length_b   1.000
_cell.length_c   1.000
_cell.angle_alpha   90.00
_cell.angle_beta   90.00
_cell.angle_gamma   90.00
#
_symmetry.space_group_name_H-M   'P 1'
#
loop_
_entity.id
_entity.type
_entity.pdbx_description
1 polymer ?
#
loop_
_entity_poly.entity_id
_entity_poly.type
_entity_poly.pdbx_seq_one_letter_code
_entity_poly.pdbx_strand_id
1 'polypeptide(L)'
;MHTLSRRTAELLYLGPEMQAYTRYKWTWDPLLPYLRKSATCHDDVKLYSPEMKIGGGGPIPISNAELIDEVKRFKSRFTKAWKSTGRPMTENIYDGEMNGFAHCCDMICRDQRSGSWLFRLIIDETDKSCKGVTVFDPSRKELNLYFTRSHSLLAKLLMPSGIGLNHDISKHRIITIVDSEHVGQHLLNYPGAPIVFQVKDGYGMENHLLRKGPGHTATVNAYKNGNKGSIGSGLLKMICFQRIDFYLEKDPAYVAAKKANGGADPFSPLGQPHFELYFVSIFITAFQWHFMTPRKGQHTCVVVDLARPVSDPSEVTLNSANS
;
A
#
# COMPACT_ATOMS: atom_id res chain seq x y z
N MET A 1 -1.79 -13.61 16.56
CA MET A 1 -0.89 -13.21 15.45
C MET A 1 -1.77 -12.69 14.32
N HIS A 2 -1.96 -11.37 14.21
CA HIS A 2 -2.66 -10.76 13.08
C HIS A 2 -1.63 -10.11 12.17
N THR A 3 -1.40 -10.74 11.02
CA THR A 3 -0.65 -10.18 9.90
C THR A 3 -1.44 -8.99 9.36
N LEU A 4 -0.96 -7.77 9.61
CA LEU A 4 -1.36 -6.58 8.87
C LEU A 4 -1.00 -6.81 7.40
N SER A 5 -2.01 -7.07 6.57
CA SER A 5 -1.83 -7.33 5.14
C SER A 5 -1.29 -6.07 4.46
N ARG A 6 -0.05 -6.14 3.98
CA ARG A 6 0.58 -5.17 3.06
C ARG A 6 -0.07 -5.27 1.66
N ARG A 7 -1.28 -4.75 1.48
CA ARG A 7 -1.95 -4.74 0.17
C ARG A 7 -2.61 -3.39 -0.09
N THR A 8 -1.86 -2.33 -0.43
CA THR A 8 -2.40 -1.18 -1.18
C THR A 8 -1.36 -0.26 -1.87
N ALA A 9 -0.29 -0.76 -2.49
CA ALA A 9 0.65 0.14 -3.20
C ALA A 9 1.00 -0.26 -4.65
N GLU A 10 0.26 -1.18 -5.27
CA GLU A 10 0.70 -1.81 -6.53
C GLU A 10 0.21 -1.13 -7.82
N LEU A 11 -0.64 -0.11 -7.76
CA LEU A 11 -1.24 0.51 -8.98
C LEU A 11 -0.79 1.95 -9.28
N LEU A 12 -0.03 2.58 -8.39
CA LEU A 12 0.39 3.99 -8.56
C LEU A 12 1.66 4.16 -9.42
N TYR A 13 2.40 3.09 -9.72
CA TYR A 13 3.69 3.16 -10.42
C TYR A 13 3.65 2.65 -11.87
N LEU A 14 2.49 2.21 -12.33
CA LEU A 14 2.30 1.58 -13.63
C LEU A 14 1.91 2.63 -14.68
N GLY A 15 2.92 3.29 -15.23
CA GLY A 15 2.78 4.31 -16.29
C GLY A 15 2.50 3.71 -17.69
N PRO A 16 2.94 4.36 -18.78
CA PRO A 16 2.69 3.92 -20.16
C PRO A 16 3.25 2.52 -20.51
N GLU A 17 4.11 1.95 -19.66
CA GLU A 17 4.72 0.62 -19.82
C GLU A 17 3.68 -0.52 -19.83
N MET A 18 2.51 -0.35 -19.19
CA MET A 18 1.44 -1.36 -19.20
C MET A 18 0.85 -1.63 -20.59
N GLN A 19 1.02 -0.70 -21.53
CA GLN A 19 0.59 -0.89 -22.91
C GLN A 19 1.36 -2.03 -23.61
N ALA A 20 2.59 -2.32 -23.18
CA ALA A 20 3.37 -3.44 -23.72
C ALA A 20 2.78 -4.81 -23.38
N TYR A 21 1.98 -4.91 -22.31
CA TYR A 21 1.47 -6.19 -21.79
C TYR A 21 0.05 -6.53 -22.25
N THR A 22 -0.64 -5.61 -22.94
CA THR A 22 -2.05 -5.81 -23.26
C THR A 22 -2.43 -5.23 -24.62
N ARG A 23 -3.38 -5.87 -25.30
CA ARG A 23 -4.06 -5.31 -26.49
C ARG A 23 -5.06 -4.19 -26.14
N TYR A 24 -5.26 -3.92 -24.86
CA TYR A 24 -6.24 -2.97 -24.34
C TYR A 24 -5.52 -1.70 -23.87
N LYS A 25 -6.23 -0.58 -23.74
CA LYS A 25 -5.65 0.69 -23.29
C LYS A 25 -5.43 0.72 -21.77
N TRP A 26 -4.62 -0.18 -21.21
CA TRP A 26 -4.18 -0.12 -19.81
C TRP A 26 -3.11 0.96 -19.66
N THR A 27 -3.55 2.21 -19.68
CA THR A 27 -2.72 3.41 -19.54
C THR A 27 -3.34 4.30 -18.47
N TRP A 28 -2.65 5.35 -18.04
CA TRP A 28 -3.09 6.21 -16.95
C TRP A 28 -4.53 6.74 -17.14
N ASP A 29 -4.82 7.45 -18.23
CA ASP A 29 -6.12 8.12 -18.39
C ASP A 29 -7.31 7.15 -18.38
N PRO A 30 -7.29 6.02 -19.12
CA PRO A 30 -8.39 5.05 -19.06
C PRO A 30 -8.51 4.34 -17.71
N LEU A 31 -7.42 4.22 -16.94
CA LEU A 31 -7.42 3.55 -15.63
C LEU A 31 -7.85 4.49 -14.50
N LEU A 32 -7.68 5.79 -14.64
CA LEU A 32 -7.98 6.77 -13.59
C LEU A 32 -9.39 6.64 -13.01
N PRO A 33 -10.47 6.45 -13.79
CA PRO A 33 -11.80 6.18 -13.24
C PRO A 33 -11.85 4.90 -12.41
N TYR A 34 -11.15 3.84 -12.80
CA TYR A 34 -11.11 2.56 -12.08
C TYR A 34 -10.32 2.66 -10.77
N LEU A 35 -9.21 3.41 -10.76
CA LEU A 35 -8.43 3.70 -9.55
C LEU A 35 -9.27 4.42 -8.48
N ARG A 36 -10.24 5.24 -8.92
CA ARG A 36 -11.13 6.00 -8.03
C ARG A 36 -12.42 5.26 -7.69
N LYS A 37 -12.89 4.38 -8.57
CA LYS A 37 -14.23 3.76 -8.54
C LYS A 37 -14.59 3.12 -7.20
N SER A 38 -13.64 2.44 -6.56
CA SER A 38 -13.90 1.68 -5.34
C SER A 38 -14.12 2.56 -4.10
N ALA A 39 -13.66 3.81 -4.15
CA ALA A 39 -13.55 4.64 -2.96
C ALA A 39 -14.62 5.74 -2.88
N THR A 40 -15.03 6.07 -1.66
CA THR A 40 -15.75 7.31 -1.31
C THR A 40 -14.83 8.13 -0.41
N CYS A 41 -14.43 9.31 -0.85
CA CYS A 41 -13.50 10.16 -0.12
C CYS A 41 -14.24 11.06 0.87
N HIS A 42 -13.71 11.15 2.09
CA HIS A 42 -14.21 11.98 3.18
C HIS A 42 -13.13 12.99 3.61
N ASP A 43 -13.55 14.23 3.86
CA ASP A 43 -12.74 15.26 4.54
C ASP A 43 -13.67 16.02 5.50
N ASP A 44 -14.12 15.31 6.54
CA ASP A 44 -15.14 15.79 7.49
C ASP A 44 -14.71 17.11 8.18
N VAL A 45 -13.40 17.36 8.30
CA VAL A 45 -12.79 18.54 8.92
C VAL A 45 -12.34 19.61 7.92
N LYS A 46 -12.51 19.38 6.61
CA LYS A 46 -12.20 20.33 5.52
C LYS A 46 -10.77 20.85 5.57
N LEU A 47 -9.81 19.98 5.86
CA LEU A 47 -8.40 20.35 5.97
C LEU A 47 -7.68 20.37 4.62
N TYR A 48 -8.26 19.77 3.59
CA TYR A 48 -7.63 19.55 2.31
C TYR A 48 -8.43 20.18 1.16
N SER A 49 -7.79 20.30 0.00
CA SER A 49 -8.42 20.93 -1.16
C SER A 49 -9.67 20.16 -1.60
N PRO A 50 -10.82 20.82 -1.83
CA PRO A 50 -12.01 20.18 -2.38
C PRO A 50 -11.80 19.65 -3.81
N GLU A 51 -10.70 20.03 -4.47
CA GLU A 51 -10.34 19.57 -5.80
C GLU A 51 -9.73 18.15 -5.79
N MET A 52 -9.36 17.59 -4.63
CA MET A 52 -8.87 16.21 -4.51
C MET A 52 -9.99 15.19 -4.72
N LYS A 53 -10.30 14.92 -5.99
CA LYS A 53 -11.36 14.00 -6.43
C LYS A 53 -10.84 12.57 -6.55
N ILE A 54 -10.43 11.97 -5.43
CA ILE A 54 -9.83 10.63 -5.41
C ILE A 54 -10.83 9.49 -5.15
N GLY A 55 -12.09 9.81 -4.86
CA GLY A 55 -13.17 8.85 -4.69
C GLY A 55 -14.21 8.94 -5.82
N GLY A 56 -14.57 7.79 -6.40
CA GLY A 56 -15.61 7.63 -7.41
C GLY A 56 -17.01 7.31 -6.85
N GLY A 57 -17.18 7.29 -5.53
CA GLY A 57 -18.45 6.98 -4.86
C GLY A 57 -18.65 5.49 -4.54
N GLY A 58 -17.55 4.72 -4.49
CA GLY A 58 -17.59 3.29 -4.18
C GLY A 58 -17.71 2.98 -2.68
N PRO A 59 -17.89 1.69 -2.32
CA PRO A 59 -18.24 1.27 -0.97
C PRO A 59 -17.06 1.25 0.01
N ILE A 60 -15.84 1.60 -0.39
CA ILE A 60 -14.69 1.76 0.51
C ILE A 60 -14.61 3.23 0.94
N PRO A 61 -14.98 3.59 2.18
CA PRO A 61 -14.67 4.91 2.71
C PRO A 61 -13.16 5.09 2.79
N ILE A 62 -12.66 6.22 2.32
CA ILE A 62 -11.28 6.65 2.51
C ILE A 62 -11.28 8.07 3.07
N SER A 63 -10.24 8.43 3.79
CA SER A 63 -10.04 9.77 4.32
C SER A 63 -8.57 10.12 4.28
N ASN A 64 -8.23 11.41 4.18
CA ASN A 64 -6.89 11.83 4.58
C ASN A 64 -6.65 11.39 6.02
N ALA A 65 -5.41 10.98 6.28
CA ALA A 65 -5.08 10.33 7.53
C ALA A 65 -5.48 11.20 8.73
N GLU A 66 -6.44 10.71 9.53
CA GLU A 66 -7.07 11.49 10.61
C GLU A 66 -6.01 11.94 11.62
N LEU A 67 -5.95 13.24 11.90
CA LEU A 67 -4.89 13.82 12.72
C LEU A 67 -5.13 13.49 14.19
N ILE A 68 -4.14 12.84 14.82
CA ILE A 68 -4.12 12.59 16.26
C ILE A 68 -3.29 13.67 16.96
N ASP A 69 -3.82 14.24 18.03
CA ASP A 69 -3.18 15.37 18.73
C ASP A 69 -1.82 15.00 19.33
N GLU A 70 -1.68 13.74 19.77
CA GLU A 70 -0.46 13.23 20.39
C GLU A 70 0.76 13.30 19.47
N VAL A 71 0.57 13.28 18.14
CA VAL A 71 1.68 13.34 17.15
C VAL A 71 1.84 14.71 16.49
N LYS A 72 1.06 15.72 16.91
CA LYS A 72 1.12 17.06 16.32
C LYS A 72 2.53 17.66 16.34
N ARG A 73 3.26 17.45 17.45
CA ARG A 73 4.65 17.90 17.61
C ARG A 73 5.60 17.17 16.65
N PHE A 74 5.45 15.86 16.51
CA PHE A 74 6.20 15.04 15.55
C PHE A 74 5.98 15.54 14.12
N LYS A 75 4.72 15.66 13.70
CA LYS A 75 4.35 16.18 12.39
C LYS A 75 4.97 17.55 12.12
N SER A 76 4.80 18.51 13.03
CA SER A 76 5.34 19.87 12.87
C SER A 76 6.87 19.88 12.71
N ARG A 77 7.60 19.11 13.53
CA ARG A 77 9.06 19.01 13.44
C ARG A 77 9.49 18.34 12.14
N PHE A 78 8.81 17.26 11.75
CA PHE A 78 9.13 16.54 10.53
C PHE A 78 8.89 17.40 9.29
N THR A 79 7.75 18.07 9.19
CA THR A 79 7.46 19.02 8.11
C THR A 79 8.48 20.15 8.04
N LYS A 80 8.90 20.70 9.20
CA LYS A 80 9.96 21.73 9.22
C LYS A 80 11.30 21.18 8.73
N ALA A 81 11.67 19.98 9.16
CA ALA A 81 12.90 19.32 8.70
C ALA A 81 12.85 19.06 7.19
N TRP A 82 11.72 18.56 6.67
CA TRP A 82 11.53 18.34 5.24
C TRP A 82 11.70 19.64 4.44
N LYS A 83 11.01 20.72 4.82
CA LYS A 83 11.14 22.03 4.18
C LYS A 83 12.58 22.55 4.16
N SER A 84 13.36 22.27 5.21
CA SER A 84 14.76 22.70 5.28
C SER A 84 15.68 22.01 4.26
N THR A 85 15.25 20.88 3.69
CA THR A 85 15.98 20.20 2.61
C THR A 85 15.80 20.86 1.24
N GLY A 86 14.86 21.80 1.10
CA GLY A 86 14.50 22.41 -0.18
C GLY A 86 13.70 21.48 -1.12
N ARG A 87 13.30 20.29 -0.66
CA ARG A 87 12.54 19.31 -1.44
C ARG A 87 11.05 19.67 -1.54
N PRO A 88 10.36 19.26 -2.61
CA PRO A 88 8.97 19.61 -2.84
C PRO A 88 8.02 19.02 -1.78
N MET A 89 6.91 19.73 -1.56
CA MET A 89 5.73 19.23 -0.86
C MET A 89 4.57 19.27 -1.84
N THR A 90 3.72 18.25 -1.82
CA THR A 90 2.50 18.19 -2.61
C THR A 90 1.41 17.49 -1.80
N GLU A 91 0.16 17.92 -1.95
CA GLU A 91 -0.98 17.18 -1.40
C GLU A 91 -1.65 16.31 -2.47
N ASN A 92 -1.41 16.61 -3.76
CA ASN A 92 -1.90 15.81 -4.86
C ASN A 92 -0.81 14.85 -5.34
N ILE A 93 -0.98 13.57 -5.01
CA ILE A 93 -0.16 12.46 -5.48
C ILE A 93 -0.98 11.46 -6.32
N TYR A 94 -2.16 11.89 -6.80
CA TYR A 94 -3.21 11.00 -7.31
C TYR A 94 -3.57 11.27 -8.78
N ASP A 95 -2.89 12.23 -9.42
CA ASP A 95 -3.10 12.67 -10.81
C ASP A 95 -1.88 12.36 -11.71
N GLY A 96 -1.03 11.41 -11.31
CA GLY A 96 0.07 10.90 -12.12
C GLY A 96 1.45 11.49 -11.79
N GLU A 97 1.48 12.60 -11.05
CA GLU A 97 2.69 13.11 -10.40
C GLU A 97 2.61 12.89 -8.89
N MET A 98 3.74 12.52 -8.27
CA MET A 98 3.79 12.25 -6.84
C MET A 98 5.08 12.68 -6.14
N ASN A 99 6.03 13.30 -6.86
CA ASN A 99 7.33 13.66 -6.29
C ASN A 99 7.17 14.73 -5.19
N GLY A 100 7.50 14.35 -3.96
CA GLY A 100 7.46 15.22 -2.79
C GLY A 100 6.92 14.53 -1.56
N PHE A 101 6.78 15.33 -0.51
CA PHE A 101 6.16 14.94 0.74
C PHE A 101 4.67 15.27 0.74
N ALA A 102 3.85 14.34 1.20
CA ALA A 102 2.39 14.44 1.21
C ALA A 102 1.77 13.90 2.51
N HIS A 103 0.53 14.32 2.78
CA HIS A 103 -0.33 13.64 3.73
C HIS A 103 -1.08 12.52 3.01
N CYS A 104 -0.87 11.27 3.45
CA CYS A 104 -1.50 10.13 2.82
C CYS A 104 -3.02 10.09 3.08
N CYS A 105 -3.75 9.52 2.13
CA CYS A 105 -5.10 9.02 2.36
C CYS A 105 -5.03 7.55 2.77
N ASP A 106 -5.88 7.16 3.71
CA ASP A 106 -5.94 5.82 4.27
C ASP A 106 -7.27 5.15 3.90
N MET A 107 -7.27 3.81 3.85
CA MET A 107 -8.50 3.02 3.99
C MET A 107 -8.94 2.97 5.45
N ILE A 108 -9.03 4.16 6.06
CA ILE A 108 -9.52 4.40 7.41
C ILE A 108 -10.44 5.61 7.32
N CYS A 109 -11.65 5.49 7.85
CA CYS A 109 -12.60 6.59 7.94
C CYS A 109 -13.34 6.49 9.27
N ARG A 110 -13.36 7.59 10.02
CA ARG A 110 -13.93 7.70 11.36
C ARG A 110 -13.35 6.62 12.27
N ASP A 111 -12.02 6.54 12.29
CA ASP A 111 -11.26 5.62 13.12
C ASP A 111 -11.57 4.13 12.88
N GLN A 112 -12.17 3.77 11.73
CA GLN A 112 -12.47 2.39 11.35
C GLN A 112 -11.79 1.98 10.05
N ARG A 113 -11.29 0.74 10.03
CA ARG A 113 -10.69 0.14 8.84
C ARG A 113 -11.74 -0.12 7.76
N SER A 114 -11.45 0.34 6.56
CA SER A 114 -12.26 0.10 5.36
C SER A 114 -11.64 -1.04 4.57
N GLY A 115 -12.23 -2.23 4.69
CA GLY A 115 -11.70 -3.43 4.04
C GLY A 115 -12.49 -3.86 2.83
N SER A 116 -11.89 -4.75 2.03
CA SER A 116 -12.56 -5.32 0.86
C SER A 116 -13.80 -6.13 1.20
N TRP A 117 -14.00 -6.55 2.47
CA TRP A 117 -15.25 -7.19 2.92
C TRP A 117 -16.47 -6.28 2.85
N LEU A 118 -16.27 -4.96 2.65
CA LEU A 118 -17.35 -4.03 2.33
C LEU A 118 -17.94 -4.28 0.93
N PHE A 119 -17.19 -4.98 0.06
CA PHE A 119 -17.74 -5.70 -1.08
C PHE A 119 -18.23 -7.06 -0.60
N ARG A 120 -19.54 -7.22 -0.40
CA ARG A 120 -20.13 -8.50 -0.02
C ARG A 120 -20.36 -9.32 -1.28
N LEU A 121 -19.76 -10.49 -1.40
CA LEU A 121 -20.06 -11.37 -2.54
C LEU A 121 -21.45 -11.98 -2.38
N ILE A 122 -22.19 -12.07 -3.48
CA ILE A 122 -23.44 -12.83 -3.56
C ILE A 122 -23.06 -14.24 -3.98
N ILE A 123 -23.09 -15.18 -3.04
CA ILE A 123 -22.79 -16.59 -3.26
C ILE A 123 -24.11 -17.36 -3.36
N ASP A 124 -24.27 -18.15 -4.40
CA ASP A 124 -25.35 -19.14 -4.47
C ASP A 124 -24.92 -20.39 -3.68
N GLU A 125 -25.65 -20.70 -2.61
CA GLU A 125 -25.33 -21.81 -1.73
C GLU A 125 -25.55 -23.18 -2.37
N THR A 126 -26.28 -23.25 -3.49
CA THR A 126 -26.64 -24.48 -4.20
C THR A 126 -25.49 -24.98 -5.07
N ASP A 127 -24.92 -24.09 -5.88
CA ASP A 127 -23.83 -24.42 -6.82
C ASP A 127 -22.47 -23.88 -6.38
N LYS A 128 -22.41 -23.23 -5.20
CA LYS A 128 -21.23 -22.60 -4.61
C LYS A 128 -20.54 -21.59 -5.54
N SER A 129 -21.28 -21.01 -6.49
CA SER A 129 -20.74 -20.01 -7.41
C SER A 129 -21.00 -18.59 -6.93
N CYS A 130 -20.06 -17.69 -7.24
CA CYS A 130 -20.21 -16.27 -7.00
C CYS A 130 -21.11 -15.66 -8.08
N LYS A 131 -22.36 -15.36 -7.73
CA LYS A 131 -23.35 -14.78 -8.64
C LYS A 131 -23.24 -13.27 -8.77
N GLY A 132 -22.52 -12.60 -7.87
CA GLY A 132 -22.48 -11.15 -7.86
C GLY A 132 -21.77 -10.53 -6.67
N VAL A 133 -21.98 -9.24 -6.48
CA VAL A 133 -21.53 -8.45 -5.34
C VAL A 133 -22.65 -7.55 -4.85
N THR A 134 -22.92 -7.59 -3.56
CA THR A 134 -23.67 -6.60 -2.80
C THR A 134 -22.71 -5.47 -2.41
N VAL A 135 -23.06 -4.25 -2.79
CA VAL A 135 -22.35 -3.02 -2.43
C VAL A 135 -23.32 -2.07 -1.72
N PHE A 136 -22.77 -1.14 -0.93
CA PHE A 136 -23.54 -0.04 -0.37
C PHE A 136 -23.15 1.25 -1.10
N ASP A 137 -24.13 2.03 -1.55
CA ASP A 137 -23.86 3.33 -2.12
C ASP A 137 -23.49 4.37 -1.02
N PRO A 138 -23.09 5.61 -1.38
CA PRO A 138 -22.75 6.64 -0.40
C PRO A 138 -23.89 7.00 0.57
N SER A 139 -25.15 6.69 0.24
CA SER A 139 -26.32 6.87 1.11
C SER A 139 -26.59 5.66 2.03
N ARG A 140 -25.72 4.64 2.01
CA ARG A 140 -25.86 3.34 2.67
C ARG A 140 -27.01 2.49 2.15
N LYS A 141 -27.50 2.76 0.94
CA LYS A 141 -28.48 1.88 0.31
C LYS A 141 -27.76 0.65 -0.26
N GLU A 142 -28.33 -0.51 -0.01
CA GLU A 142 -27.83 -1.79 -0.53
C GLU A 142 -28.14 -1.92 -2.03
N LEU A 143 -27.15 -2.34 -2.82
CA LEU A 143 -27.23 -2.58 -4.26
C LEU A 143 -26.63 -3.95 -4.59
N ASN A 144 -27.37 -4.79 -5.31
CA ASN A 144 -26.93 -6.13 -5.74
C ASN A 144 -26.56 -6.13 -7.23
N LEU A 145 -25.30 -6.43 -7.56
CA LEU A 145 -24.77 -6.47 -8.91
C LEU A 145 -24.43 -7.92 -9.28
N TYR A 146 -25.11 -8.50 -10.27
CA TYR A 146 -24.94 -9.89 -10.67
C TYR A 146 -23.98 -10.04 -11.87
N PHE A 147 -23.12 -11.07 -11.83
CA PHE A 147 -22.21 -11.42 -12.90
C PHE A 147 -22.88 -12.39 -13.88
N THR A 148 -22.82 -12.12 -15.19
CA THR A 148 -23.30 -13.04 -16.22
C THR A 148 -22.21 -13.95 -16.80
N ARG A 149 -20.90 -13.63 -16.58
CA ARG A 149 -19.74 -14.51 -16.87
C ARG A 149 -18.49 -14.18 -16.03
N SER A 150 -17.64 -15.21 -15.86
CA SER A 150 -16.23 -15.25 -15.40
C SER A 150 -15.93 -15.35 -13.89
N HIS A 151 -14.89 -16.14 -13.58
CA HIS A 151 -14.27 -16.35 -12.26
C HIS A 151 -12.84 -15.80 -12.31
N SER A 152 -12.38 -15.15 -11.23
CA SER A 152 -10.98 -14.72 -11.08
C SER A 152 -10.25 -15.65 -10.12
N LEU A 153 -9.14 -16.26 -10.56
CA LEU A 153 -8.35 -17.21 -9.78
C LEU A 153 -6.88 -16.74 -9.69
N LEU A 154 -6.21 -17.07 -8.59
CA LEU A 154 -4.80 -16.77 -8.34
C LEU A 154 -3.90 -17.94 -8.76
N ALA A 155 -2.62 -17.67 -9.07
CA ALA A 155 -1.64 -18.66 -9.54
C ALA A 155 -1.53 -19.93 -8.65
N LYS A 156 -1.63 -19.79 -7.32
CA LYS A 156 -1.61 -20.93 -6.37
C LYS A 156 -2.79 -21.91 -6.56
N LEU A 157 -3.88 -21.47 -7.18
CA LEU A 157 -5.01 -22.33 -7.54
C LEU A 157 -4.92 -22.86 -8.97
N LEU A 158 -4.18 -22.16 -9.85
CA LEU A 158 -3.98 -22.56 -11.25
C LEU A 158 -3.06 -23.79 -11.37
N MET A 159 -1.91 -23.80 -10.70
CA MET A 159 -0.94 -24.89 -10.83
C MET A 159 -1.48 -26.26 -10.37
N PRO A 160 -2.13 -26.41 -9.19
CA PRO A 160 -2.77 -27.67 -8.80
C PRO A 160 -3.92 -28.10 -9.73
N SER A 161 -4.48 -27.16 -10.49
CA SER A 161 -5.56 -27.40 -11.46
C SER A 161 -5.03 -27.77 -12.85
N GLY A 162 -3.72 -28.05 -12.99
CA GLY A 162 -3.10 -28.43 -14.25
C GLY A 162 -2.83 -27.27 -15.22
N ILE A 163 -2.86 -26.02 -14.72
CA ILE A 163 -2.55 -24.83 -15.52
C ILE A 163 -1.26 -24.22 -14.97
N GLY A 164 -0.18 -24.42 -15.70
CA GLY A 164 1.15 -23.92 -15.35
C GLY A 164 2.23 -24.55 -16.21
N LEU A 165 3.49 -24.25 -15.90
CA LEU A 165 4.60 -24.75 -16.68
C LEU A 165 4.71 -26.27 -16.56
N ASN A 166 4.58 -26.98 -17.68
CA ASN A 166 4.43 -28.44 -17.72
C ASN A 166 5.53 -29.17 -16.94
N HIS A 167 6.77 -28.75 -17.14
CA HIS A 167 7.92 -29.37 -16.49
C HIS A 167 7.92 -29.19 -14.96
N ASP A 168 7.25 -28.16 -14.44
CA ASP A 168 7.14 -27.91 -13.00
C ASP A 168 5.98 -28.68 -12.38
N ILE A 169 4.80 -28.64 -12.98
CA ILE A 169 3.62 -29.29 -12.40
C ILE A 169 3.66 -30.82 -12.55
N SER A 170 4.32 -31.35 -13.58
CA SER A 170 4.50 -32.80 -13.77
C SER A 170 5.38 -33.45 -12.68
N LYS A 171 6.33 -32.71 -12.08
CA LYS A 171 7.12 -33.17 -10.91
C LYS A 171 6.23 -33.54 -9.72
N HIS A 172 5.05 -32.94 -9.64
CA HIS A 172 4.07 -33.18 -8.59
C HIS A 172 2.94 -34.14 -9.01
N ARG A 173 3.10 -34.86 -10.14
CA ARG A 173 2.11 -35.80 -10.69
C ARG A 173 0.76 -35.15 -11.02
N ILE A 174 0.79 -33.86 -11.35
CA ILE A 174 -0.38 -33.13 -11.85
C ILE A 174 -0.40 -33.27 -13.37
N ILE A 175 -1.56 -33.60 -13.94
CA ILE A 175 -1.75 -33.64 -15.39
C ILE A 175 -1.79 -32.20 -15.91
N THR A 176 -0.92 -31.87 -16.85
CA THR A 176 -0.93 -30.58 -17.55
C THR A 176 -2.14 -30.51 -18.48
N ILE A 177 -3.05 -29.59 -18.18
CA ILE A 177 -4.20 -29.24 -19.02
C ILE A 177 -3.82 -28.10 -19.96
N VAL A 178 -3.13 -27.08 -19.44
CA VAL A 178 -2.62 -25.94 -20.21
C VAL A 178 -1.18 -25.69 -19.79
N ASP A 179 -0.25 -25.82 -20.74
CA ASP A 179 1.14 -25.43 -20.55
C ASP A 179 1.24 -23.91 -20.60
N SER A 180 1.52 -23.29 -19.46
CA SER A 180 1.55 -21.84 -19.32
C SER A 180 2.82 -21.40 -18.58
N GLU A 181 3.80 -20.96 -19.35
CA GLU A 181 5.15 -20.62 -18.89
C GLU A 181 5.19 -19.46 -17.89
N HIS A 182 4.15 -18.64 -17.84
CA HIS A 182 4.11 -17.45 -16.97
C HIS A 182 3.42 -17.70 -15.62
N VAL A 183 2.75 -18.83 -15.41
CA VAL A 183 2.05 -19.08 -14.13
C VAL A 183 3.08 -19.31 -13.03
N GLY A 184 3.00 -18.49 -11.98
CA GLY A 184 3.96 -18.52 -10.88
C GLY A 184 5.23 -17.71 -11.14
N GLN A 185 5.49 -17.31 -12.38
CA GLN A 185 6.64 -16.48 -12.74
C GLN A 185 6.33 -14.98 -12.56
N HIS A 186 7.35 -14.13 -12.77
CA HIS A 186 7.21 -12.67 -12.76
C HIS A 186 6.78 -12.10 -11.39
N LEU A 187 7.15 -12.76 -10.28
CA LEU A 187 6.88 -12.27 -8.93
C LEU A 187 7.79 -11.07 -8.64
N LEU A 188 7.17 -9.89 -8.58
CA LEU A 188 7.82 -8.65 -8.20
C LEU A 188 7.32 -8.20 -6.83
N ASN A 189 8.20 -7.57 -6.05
CA ASN A 189 7.87 -6.96 -4.77
C ASN A 189 8.84 -5.82 -4.49
N TYR A 190 8.46 -4.90 -3.62
CA TYR A 190 9.33 -3.80 -3.20
C TYR A 190 10.24 -4.23 -2.03
N PRO A 191 11.57 -4.13 -2.16
CA PRO A 191 12.46 -4.35 -1.04
C PRO A 191 12.46 -3.12 -0.12
N GLY A 192 12.16 -3.36 1.15
CA GLY A 192 12.13 -2.32 2.18
C GLY A 192 13.22 -2.50 3.24
N ALA A 193 13.90 -1.41 3.60
CA ALA A 193 14.91 -1.35 4.65
C ALA A 193 14.47 -0.40 5.79
N PRO A 194 13.66 -0.88 6.74
CA PRO A 194 13.16 -0.05 7.82
C PRO A 194 14.21 0.25 8.89
N ILE A 195 14.29 1.52 9.30
CA ILE A 195 15.24 2.04 10.28
C ILE A 195 14.47 2.66 11.45
N VAL A 196 14.92 2.41 12.68
CA VAL A 196 14.32 2.94 13.90
C VAL A 196 15.24 3.96 14.55
N PHE A 197 14.67 5.09 14.97
CA PHE A 197 15.35 6.09 15.78
C PHE A 197 14.63 6.24 17.12
N GLN A 198 15.38 6.24 18.22
CA GLN A 198 14.84 6.71 19.49
C GLN A 198 14.64 8.23 19.41
N VAL A 199 13.46 8.68 19.81
CA VAL A 199 13.07 10.10 19.86
C VAL A 199 12.83 10.53 21.31
N LYS A 200 12.77 11.85 21.51
CA LYS A 200 12.41 12.43 22.82
C LYS A 200 10.98 12.07 23.18
N ASP A 201 10.69 12.07 24.48
CA ASP A 201 9.32 11.88 24.97
C ASP A 201 8.36 12.94 24.41
N GLY A 202 7.13 12.51 24.10
CA GLY A 202 6.11 13.31 23.43
C GLY A 202 6.24 13.38 21.90
N TYR A 203 7.08 12.54 21.28
CA TYR A 203 7.23 12.44 19.82
C TYR A 203 6.90 11.06 19.25
N GLY A 204 6.69 10.06 20.09
CA GLY A 204 6.23 8.73 19.71
C GLY A 204 5.00 8.28 20.49
N MET A 205 4.37 7.21 20.00
CA MET A 205 3.07 6.72 20.46
C MET A 205 3.15 5.54 21.43
N GLU A 206 4.34 5.16 21.88
CA GLU A 206 4.53 3.95 22.69
C GLU A 206 3.72 3.95 23.99
N ASN A 207 3.62 5.10 24.66
CA ASN A 207 2.89 5.22 25.94
C ASN A 207 1.36 5.25 25.76
N HIS A 208 0.89 5.41 24.52
CA HIS A 208 -0.53 5.44 24.17
C HIS A 208 -1.00 4.13 23.54
N LEU A 209 -0.14 3.44 22.79
CA LEU A 209 -0.55 2.31 21.96
C LEU A 209 0.19 0.99 22.23
N LEU A 210 1.41 1.05 22.79
CA LEU A 210 2.27 -0.14 22.91
C LEU A 210 2.48 -0.60 24.35
N ARG A 211 2.67 0.34 25.27
CA ARG A 211 2.95 0.06 26.69
C ARG A 211 1.69 0.25 27.49
N LYS A 212 1.37 -0.73 28.34
CA LYS A 212 0.30 -0.60 29.34
C LYS A 212 0.64 0.54 30.31
N GLY A 213 -0.37 1.32 30.65
CA GLY A 213 -0.24 2.46 31.57
C GLY A 213 -1.44 3.40 31.45
N PRO A 214 -1.45 4.51 32.20
CA PRO A 214 -2.57 5.46 32.19
C PRO A 214 -2.89 6.00 30.79
N GLY A 215 -1.87 6.34 29.99
CA GLY A 215 -2.05 6.82 28.61
C GLY A 215 -2.76 5.80 27.72
N HIS A 216 -2.25 4.57 27.68
CA HIS A 216 -2.90 3.48 26.96
C HIS A 216 -4.32 3.19 27.44
N THR A 217 -4.57 3.15 28.74
CA THR A 217 -5.93 2.93 29.28
C THR A 217 -6.89 4.04 28.85
N ALA A 218 -6.46 5.30 28.89
CA ALA A 218 -7.27 6.43 28.44
C ALA A 218 -7.60 6.33 26.94
N THR A 219 -6.58 6.04 26.11
CA THR A 219 -6.72 5.87 24.66
C THR A 219 -7.65 4.70 24.31
N VAL A 220 -7.57 3.57 25.01
CA VAL A 220 -8.49 2.43 24.84
C VAL A 220 -9.92 2.80 25.25
N ASN A 221 -10.10 3.49 26.38
CA ASN A 221 -11.43 3.89 26.85
C ASN A 221 -12.08 4.90 25.90
N ALA A 222 -11.31 5.85 25.35
CA ALA A 222 -11.80 6.80 24.35
C ALA A 222 -12.29 6.07 23.09
N TYR A 223 -11.57 5.04 22.64
CA TYR A 223 -11.97 4.26 21.48
C TYR A 223 -13.23 3.43 21.74
N LYS A 224 -13.34 2.80 22.91
CA LYS A 224 -14.57 2.10 23.31
C LYS A 224 -15.78 3.04 23.39
N ASN A 225 -15.56 4.29 23.80
CA ASN A 225 -16.58 5.31 23.98
C ASN A 225 -16.76 6.18 22.73
N GLY A 226 -16.97 5.54 21.58
CA GLY A 226 -17.33 6.22 20.33
C GLY A 226 -16.21 6.36 19.31
N ASN A 227 -15.29 5.39 19.25
CA ASN A 227 -14.18 5.30 18.30
C ASN A 227 -13.30 6.55 18.30
N LYS A 228 -13.03 7.15 19.46
CA LYS A 228 -12.19 8.35 19.54
C LYS A 228 -10.75 8.02 19.91
N GLY A 229 -9.84 8.92 19.54
CA GLY A 229 -8.46 8.88 19.97
C GLY A 229 -7.59 7.93 19.15
N SER A 230 -6.35 7.74 19.60
CA SER A 230 -5.28 7.22 18.75
C SER A 230 -5.32 5.72 18.41
N ILE A 231 -6.26 4.93 18.96
CA ILE A 231 -6.42 3.50 18.62
C ILE A 231 -6.84 3.28 17.16
N GLY A 232 -7.73 4.13 16.64
CA GLY A 232 -8.26 3.99 15.27
C GLY A 232 -7.28 4.43 14.18
N SER A 233 -6.20 5.10 14.57
CA SER A 233 -5.21 5.64 13.65
C SER A 233 -4.35 4.54 13.01
N GLY A 234 -4.12 4.66 11.69
CA GLY A 234 -3.13 3.85 10.96
C GLY A 234 -1.67 4.18 11.29
N LEU A 235 -1.41 5.22 12.09
CA LEU A 235 -0.09 5.70 12.55
C LEU A 235 0.87 6.23 11.48
N LEU A 236 0.61 5.92 10.21
CA LEU A 236 1.22 6.57 9.05
C LEU A 236 0.36 7.78 8.66
N LYS A 237 0.94 8.98 8.74
CA LYS A 237 0.26 10.24 8.39
C LYS A 237 1.00 11.05 7.34
N MET A 238 2.25 10.68 7.10
CA MET A 238 3.23 11.45 6.36
C MET A 238 4.02 10.46 5.52
N ILE A 239 3.97 10.67 4.21
CA ILE A 239 4.62 9.85 3.22
C ILE A 239 5.45 10.75 2.32
N CYS A 240 6.52 10.21 1.77
CA CYS A 240 7.27 10.91 0.74
C CYS A 240 7.60 9.98 -0.40
N PHE A 241 7.37 10.47 -1.62
CA PHE A 241 7.87 9.86 -2.83
C PHE A 241 8.98 10.72 -3.39
N GLN A 242 10.17 10.18 -3.53
CA GLN A 242 11.33 11.01 -3.81
C GLN A 242 12.32 10.33 -4.75
N ARG A 243 12.89 11.14 -5.64
CA ARG A 243 14.12 10.80 -6.36
C ARG A 243 15.37 11.16 -5.57
N ILE A 244 16.40 10.34 -5.70
CA ILE A 244 17.69 10.53 -5.02
C ILE A 244 18.85 10.66 -6.00
N ASP A 245 18.61 11.22 -7.19
CA ASP A 245 19.60 11.40 -8.26
C ASP A 245 20.95 11.90 -7.73
N PHE A 246 20.94 12.98 -6.96
CA PHE A 246 22.15 13.57 -6.38
C PHE A 246 22.98 12.61 -5.51
N TYR A 247 22.36 11.61 -4.89
CA TYR A 247 23.09 10.59 -4.14
C TYR A 247 23.60 9.48 -5.06
N LEU A 248 22.80 9.06 -6.05
CA LEU A 248 23.17 8.02 -7.00
C LEU A 248 24.33 8.46 -7.91
N GLU A 249 24.38 9.72 -8.34
CA GLU A 249 25.47 10.29 -9.16
C GLU A 249 26.84 10.31 -8.45
N LYS A 250 26.88 10.02 -7.15
CA LYS A 250 28.14 9.88 -6.39
C LYS A 250 28.68 8.46 -6.39
N ASP A 251 27.90 7.48 -6.82
CA ASP A 251 28.30 6.08 -6.90
C ASP A 251 28.85 5.75 -8.30
N PRO A 252 30.14 5.37 -8.42
CA PRO A 252 30.73 5.03 -9.72
C PRO A 252 30.01 3.90 -10.46
N ALA A 253 29.46 2.91 -9.75
CA ALA A 253 28.74 1.81 -10.35
C ALA A 253 27.40 2.26 -10.95
N TYR A 254 26.68 3.15 -10.25
CA TYR A 254 25.47 3.76 -10.80
C TYR A 254 25.77 4.59 -12.05
N VAL A 255 26.79 5.44 -12.00
CA VAL A 255 27.18 6.29 -13.15
C VAL A 255 27.53 5.44 -14.37
N ALA A 256 28.27 4.34 -14.17
CA ALA A 256 28.58 3.38 -15.23
C ALA A 256 27.31 2.71 -15.79
N ALA A 257 26.40 2.26 -14.93
CA ALA A 257 25.14 1.64 -15.34
C ALA A 257 24.23 2.60 -16.10
N LYS A 258 24.08 3.85 -15.63
CA LYS A 258 23.34 4.92 -16.31
C LYS A 258 23.93 5.21 -17.70
N LYS A 259 25.26 5.29 -17.81
CA LYS A 259 25.94 5.46 -19.10
C LYS A 259 25.70 4.28 -20.04
N ALA A 260 25.77 3.04 -19.53
CA ALA A 260 25.48 1.84 -20.31
C ALA A 260 24.02 1.80 -20.79
N ASN A 261 23.11 2.39 -20.01
CA ASN A 261 21.70 2.57 -20.34
C ASN A 261 21.41 3.84 -21.18
N GLY A 262 22.36 4.29 -22.01
CA GLY A 262 22.19 5.44 -22.90
C GLY A 262 22.02 6.79 -22.18
N GLY A 263 22.44 6.89 -20.92
CA GLY A 263 22.28 8.07 -20.07
C GLY A 263 20.95 8.11 -19.31
N ALA A 264 20.04 7.15 -19.54
CA ALA A 264 18.78 7.06 -18.82
C ALA A 264 18.97 6.42 -17.43
N ASP A 265 18.29 6.98 -16.43
CA ASP A 265 18.28 6.42 -15.08
C ASP A 265 17.75 4.97 -15.09
N PRO A 266 18.52 3.98 -14.60
CA PRO A 266 18.09 2.58 -14.59
C PRO A 266 16.81 2.32 -13.78
N PHE A 267 16.57 3.08 -12.70
CA PHE A 267 15.42 2.84 -11.81
C PHE A 267 14.12 3.49 -12.34
N SER A 268 14.20 4.78 -12.67
CA SER A 268 13.04 5.60 -12.99
C SER A 268 13.32 6.51 -14.19
N PRO A 269 13.44 5.94 -15.40
CA PRO A 269 13.87 6.67 -16.60
C PRO A 269 12.87 7.75 -17.05
N LEU A 270 11.61 7.71 -16.60
CA LEU A 270 10.57 8.68 -16.94
C LEU A 270 10.25 9.64 -15.78
N GLY A 271 11.16 9.78 -14.82
CA GLY A 271 11.04 10.76 -13.73
C GLY A 271 10.23 10.27 -12.53
N GLN A 272 9.86 8.99 -12.47
CA GLN A 272 9.17 8.41 -11.32
C GLN A 272 10.03 8.50 -10.03
N PRO A 273 9.42 8.43 -8.84
CA PRO A 273 10.15 8.33 -7.57
C PRO A 273 11.09 7.12 -7.53
N HIS A 274 12.17 7.21 -6.76
CA HIS A 274 13.01 6.05 -6.42
C HIS A 274 12.49 5.35 -5.17
N PHE A 275 12.07 6.14 -4.18
CA PHE A 275 11.64 5.64 -2.88
C PHE A 275 10.24 6.11 -2.51
N GLU A 276 9.55 5.24 -1.79
CA GLU A 276 8.45 5.57 -0.90
C GLU A 276 8.97 5.52 0.55
N LEU A 277 8.89 6.64 1.25
CA LEU A 277 9.35 6.78 2.62
C LEU A 277 8.16 6.95 3.55
N TYR A 278 7.99 5.98 4.43
CA TYR A 278 6.93 6.01 5.44
C TYR A 278 7.47 6.49 6.77
N PHE A 279 6.88 7.56 7.33
CA PHE A 279 7.28 8.12 8.61
C PHE A 279 6.24 7.79 9.68
N VAL A 280 6.57 6.81 10.51
CA VAL A 280 5.66 6.32 11.55
C VAL A 280 6.20 6.68 12.93
N SER A 281 5.33 7.23 13.77
CA SER A 281 5.67 7.75 15.11
C SER A 281 5.57 6.69 16.21
N ILE A 282 5.99 5.45 15.92
CA ILE A 282 6.08 4.38 16.91
C ILE A 282 7.12 3.34 16.49
N PHE A 283 7.66 2.57 17.43
CA PHE A 283 8.30 1.30 17.12
C PHE A 283 7.30 0.33 16.46
N ILE A 284 7.57 -0.09 15.21
CA ILE A 284 6.71 -1.03 14.48
C ILE A 284 7.35 -2.42 14.40
N THR A 285 6.77 -3.37 15.13
CA THR A 285 7.20 -4.78 15.10
C THR A 285 7.08 -5.42 13.72
N ALA A 286 6.06 -5.04 12.94
CA ALA A 286 5.84 -5.54 11.57
C ALA A 286 6.97 -5.22 10.58
N PHE A 287 7.88 -4.31 10.94
CA PHE A 287 9.04 -3.93 10.14
C PHE A 287 10.38 -4.21 10.85
N GLN A 288 10.38 -4.84 12.02
CA GLN A 288 11.60 -5.08 12.81
C GLN A 288 11.68 -6.56 13.20
N TRP A 289 11.75 -7.44 12.20
CA TRP A 289 11.52 -8.87 12.35
C TRP A 289 12.50 -9.58 13.29
N HIS A 290 13.71 -9.04 13.42
CA HIS A 290 14.77 -9.62 14.24
C HIS A 290 15.07 -8.82 15.51
N PHE A 291 14.36 -7.71 15.76
CA PHE A 291 14.58 -6.87 16.92
C PHE A 291 13.39 -6.92 17.86
N MET A 292 13.69 -7.07 19.15
CA MET A 292 12.66 -6.99 20.18
C MET A 292 12.17 -5.55 20.35
N THR A 293 10.90 -5.39 20.68
CA THR A 293 10.34 -4.10 21.08
C THR A 293 11.14 -3.48 22.23
N PRO A 294 11.70 -2.26 22.08
CA PRO A 294 12.44 -1.59 23.14
C PRO A 294 11.59 -1.43 24.39
N ARG A 295 12.14 -1.73 25.57
CA ARG A 295 11.40 -1.71 26.85
C ARG A 295 11.04 -0.30 27.35
N LYS A 296 11.77 0.72 26.92
CA LYS A 296 11.63 2.12 27.33
C LYS A 296 11.82 3.05 26.13
N GLY A 297 11.55 4.34 26.33
CA GLY A 297 11.72 5.38 25.32
C GLY A 297 10.57 5.44 24.31
N GLN A 298 10.64 6.44 23.44
CA GLN A 298 9.75 6.60 22.31
C GLN A 298 10.56 6.54 21.01
N HIS A 299 9.94 6.13 19.92
CA HIS A 299 10.64 5.88 18.66
C HIS A 299 9.84 6.38 17.46
N THR A 300 10.58 6.61 16.38
CA THR A 300 10.03 6.69 15.04
C THR A 300 10.65 5.60 14.18
N CYS A 301 9.83 5.00 13.32
CA CYS A 301 10.26 4.06 12.29
C CYS A 301 10.16 4.76 10.93
N VAL A 302 11.27 4.75 10.19
CA VAL A 302 11.31 5.16 8.80
C VAL A 302 11.39 3.89 7.96
N VAL A 303 10.32 3.58 7.22
CA VAL A 303 10.37 2.47 6.27
C VAL A 303 10.87 3.05 4.95
N VAL A 304 12.07 2.62 4.54
CA VAL A 304 12.70 3.02 3.28
C VAL A 304 12.34 1.97 2.24
N ASP A 305 11.35 2.25 1.41
CA ASP A 305 10.86 1.30 0.41
C ASP A 305 11.35 1.68 -0.99
N LEU A 306 12.07 0.76 -1.66
CA LEU A 306 12.53 0.98 -3.03
C LEU A 306 11.37 0.70 -3.98
N ALA A 307 10.71 1.77 -4.43
CA ALA A 307 9.51 1.71 -5.25
C ALA A 307 9.77 1.25 -6.70
N ARG A 308 11.01 1.34 -7.17
CA ARG A 308 11.39 1.04 -8.56
C ARG A 308 12.62 0.11 -8.61
N PRO A 309 12.51 -1.14 -8.15
CA PRO A 309 13.61 -2.09 -8.21
C PRO A 309 13.87 -2.53 -9.67
N VAL A 310 15.11 -2.86 -9.97
CA VAL A 310 15.56 -3.37 -11.28
C VAL A 310 16.09 -4.81 -11.22
N SER A 311 15.99 -5.45 -10.06
CA SER A 311 16.31 -6.88 -9.92
C SER A 311 15.35 -7.72 -10.74
N ASP A 312 15.84 -8.85 -11.25
CA ASP A 312 15.00 -9.83 -11.93
C ASP A 312 13.84 -10.30 -11.04
N PRO A 313 12.66 -10.56 -11.62
CA PRO A 313 11.54 -11.11 -10.88
C PRO A 313 11.88 -12.49 -10.29
N SER A 314 11.20 -12.83 -9.20
CA SER A 314 11.23 -14.15 -8.60
C SER A 314 10.09 -15.03 -9.11
N GLU A 315 9.94 -16.21 -8.51
CA GLU A 315 8.91 -17.18 -8.85
C GLU A 315 8.17 -17.73 -7.62
N VAL A 316 7.00 -18.30 -7.86
CA VAL A 316 6.19 -19.07 -6.93
C VAL A 316 6.05 -20.47 -7.50
N THR A 317 6.65 -21.44 -6.81
CA THR A 317 6.62 -22.85 -7.21
C THR A 317 5.77 -23.68 -6.24
N LEU A 318 5.28 -24.83 -6.73
CA LEU A 318 4.62 -25.80 -5.87
C LEU A 318 5.65 -26.50 -4.99
N ASN A 319 5.37 -26.58 -3.69
CA ASN A 319 6.13 -27.46 -2.80
C ASN A 319 5.61 -28.91 -2.87
N SER A 320 4.31 -29.07 -3.11
CA SER A 320 3.66 -30.38 -3.28
C SER A 320 2.33 -30.23 -4.05
N ALA A 321 1.71 -31.35 -4.40
CA ALA A 321 0.36 -31.39 -4.99
C ALA A 321 -0.77 -31.15 -3.98
N ASN A 322 -0.47 -31.09 -2.67
CA ASN A 322 -1.48 -30.87 -1.65
C ASN A 322 -1.81 -29.37 -1.55
N SER A 323 -3.10 -29.05 -1.68
CA SER A 323 -3.67 -27.71 -1.52
C SER A 323 -3.69 -27.24 -0.06
#